data_AF-A0A3D8JB10-F1
#
_entry.id   AF-A0A3D8JB10-F1
#
_cell.length_a   1.000
_cell.length_b   1.000
_cell.length_c   1.000
_cell.angle_alpha   90.00
_cell.angle_beta   90.00
_cell.angle_gamma   90.00
#
_symmetry.space_group_name_H-M   'P 1'
#
loop_
_entity.id
_entity.type
_entity.pdbx_description
1 polymer ?
#
loop_
_entity_poly.entity_id
_entity_poly.type
_entity_poly.pdbx_seq_one_letter_code
_entity_poly.pdbx_strand_id
1 'polypeptide(L)'
;MLFPPIIITPSNFDYPNKNKVKSFGDGISQSESFVKAIDSDCKKAIIFAGGFCDSFTKVVFNHFYTFEQEDFCKFYSTYDGLEYFLDIFKLLETQGLEIYIIAHSWGACNSIKTLFKTQTPIKYLLTLDSISYSSPKPLKCVNFWENVYIENHFSFNASNIVALIGHPQGSIKFANLNTALNPPYAHENVGAMLAASQLSKKIDLR
;
A
#
# COMPACT_ATOMS: atom_id res chain seq x y z
N MET A 1 12.00 -14.11 11.11
CA MET A 1 11.29 -12.88 10.67
C MET A 1 12.04 -11.71 11.31
N LEU A 2 12.71 -10.86 10.51
CA LEU A 2 13.67 -9.87 11.04
C LEU A 2 12.99 -8.66 11.71
N PHE A 3 11.78 -8.29 11.27
CA PHE A 3 10.94 -7.26 11.90
C PHE A 3 9.46 -7.67 11.80
N PRO A 4 8.68 -7.69 12.89
CA PRO A 4 7.25 -7.96 12.82
C PRO A 4 6.51 -6.80 12.14
N PRO A 5 5.42 -7.06 11.41
CA PRO A 5 4.69 -6.00 10.71
C PRO A 5 4.12 -4.97 11.68
N ILE A 6 4.19 -3.70 11.29
CA ILE A 6 3.46 -2.61 11.91
C ILE A 6 2.16 -2.42 11.17
N ILE A 7 1.07 -2.36 11.92
CA ILE A 7 -0.28 -2.22 11.43
C ILE A 7 -1.00 -1.15 12.23
N ILE A 8 -1.60 -0.19 11.53
CA ILE A 8 -2.39 0.87 12.12
C ILE A 8 -3.77 0.83 11.50
N THR A 9 -4.79 0.69 12.34
CA THR A 9 -6.21 0.63 11.96
C THR A 9 -6.98 1.65 12.77
N PRO A 10 -8.14 2.14 12.29
CA PRO A 10 -9.03 2.92 13.14
C PRO A 10 -9.48 2.10 14.36
N SER A 11 -9.76 2.77 15.48
CA SER A 11 -10.02 2.11 16.77
C SER A 11 -11.28 1.23 16.78
N ASN A 12 -12.31 1.61 16.03
CA ASN A 12 -13.57 0.89 15.87
C ASN A 12 -13.45 -0.40 15.04
N PHE A 13 -12.30 -0.66 14.40
CA PHE A 13 -12.04 -1.92 13.70
C PHE A 13 -11.33 -2.91 14.64
N ASP A 14 -12.03 -3.99 14.96
CA ASP A 14 -11.45 -5.17 15.60
C ASP A 14 -11.37 -6.30 14.57
N TYR A 15 -10.21 -6.94 14.50
CA TYR A 15 -9.94 -7.98 13.52
C TYR A 15 -9.16 -9.14 14.15
N PRO A 16 -9.32 -10.37 13.64
CA PRO A 16 -8.54 -11.51 14.10
C PRO A 16 -7.04 -11.19 14.03
N ASN A 17 -6.27 -11.59 15.03
CA ASN A 17 -4.82 -11.37 15.10
C ASN A 17 -4.33 -9.93 15.36
N LYS A 18 -5.19 -8.96 15.68
CA LYS A 18 -4.78 -7.59 16.10
C LYS A 18 -3.72 -7.59 17.20
N ASN A 19 -3.76 -8.54 18.13
CA ASN A 19 -2.80 -8.66 19.23
C ASN A 19 -1.44 -9.28 18.83
N LYS A 20 -1.29 -9.79 17.60
CA LYS A 20 -0.06 -10.42 17.11
C LYS A 20 0.84 -9.46 16.33
N VAL A 21 0.39 -8.22 16.14
CA VAL A 21 1.06 -7.22 15.30
C VAL A 21 1.37 -5.99 16.12
N LYS A 22 2.43 -5.27 15.74
CA LYS A 22 2.77 -4.00 16.40
C LYS A 22 1.95 -2.88 15.80
N SER A 23 1.59 -1.87 16.58
CA SER A 23 1.01 -0.62 16.06
C SER A 23 2.02 0.52 15.94
N PHE A 24 3.23 0.34 16.49
CA PHE A 24 4.33 1.29 16.46
C PHE A 24 5.68 0.57 16.62
N GLY A 25 6.79 1.25 16.36
CA GLY A 25 8.15 0.73 16.40
C GLY A 25 8.93 1.05 15.12
N ASP A 26 10.20 0.65 15.07
CA ASP A 26 11.01 0.63 13.85
C ASP A 26 11.01 1.95 13.05
N GLY A 27 10.95 3.09 13.76
CA GLY A 27 10.90 4.44 13.21
C GLY A 27 9.57 5.17 13.44
N ILE A 28 8.46 4.45 13.58
CA ILE A 28 7.12 5.01 13.87
C ILE A 28 6.90 5.04 15.39
N SER A 29 6.66 6.23 15.94
CA SER A 29 6.37 6.41 17.36
C SER A 29 4.93 6.07 17.70
N GLN A 30 4.70 5.78 18.98
CA GLN A 30 3.37 5.46 19.49
C GLN A 30 2.38 6.63 19.31
N SER A 31 2.81 7.88 19.52
CA SER A 31 1.95 9.06 19.31
C SER A 31 1.56 9.23 17.85
N GLU A 32 2.47 8.98 16.90
CA GLU A 32 2.16 9.00 15.47
C GLU A 32 1.10 7.94 15.09
N SER A 33 1.13 6.76 15.72
CA SER A 33 0.15 5.69 15.44
C SER A 33 -1.26 6.00 15.96
N PHE A 34 -1.39 6.66 17.11
CA PHE A 34 -2.70 6.89 17.74
C PHE A 34 -3.46 8.08 17.15
N VAL A 35 -2.77 9.16 16.79
CA VAL A 35 -3.41 10.42 16.34
C VAL A 35 -4.26 10.25 15.08
N LYS A 36 -3.99 9.22 14.27
CA LYS A 36 -4.58 9.09 12.93
C LYS A 36 -5.49 7.86 12.76
N ALA A 37 -5.68 7.08 13.82
CA ALA A 37 -6.66 5.99 13.90
C ALA A 37 -8.07 6.51 14.31
N ILE A 38 -8.48 7.67 13.80
CA ILE A 38 -9.73 8.32 14.21
C ILE A 38 -10.94 7.55 13.66
N ASP A 39 -11.88 7.25 14.54
CA ASP A 39 -13.17 6.65 14.22
C ASP A 39 -14.01 7.62 13.38
N SER A 40 -14.43 7.18 12.20
CA SER A 40 -15.43 7.86 11.38
C SER A 40 -16.44 6.84 10.86
N ASP A 41 -17.69 7.26 10.66
CA ASP A 41 -18.71 6.54 9.91
C ASP A 41 -18.37 6.58 8.41
N CYS A 42 -17.21 6.03 8.06
CA CYS A 42 -16.69 6.01 6.71
C CYS A 42 -17.48 5.04 5.83
N LYS A 43 -17.54 5.33 4.52
CA LYS A 43 -18.11 4.42 3.51
C LYS A 43 -17.04 3.77 2.64
N LYS A 44 -15.81 4.25 2.76
CA LYS A 44 -14.66 3.83 1.96
C LYS A 44 -13.52 3.48 2.90
N ALA A 45 -12.71 2.51 2.50
CA ALA A 45 -11.48 2.14 3.16
C ALA A 45 -10.30 2.39 2.23
N ILE A 46 -9.24 3.03 2.74
CA ILE A 46 -7.99 3.20 2.01
C ILE A 46 -6.84 2.57 2.77
N ILE A 47 -6.08 1.73 2.08
CA ILE A 47 -5.02 0.93 2.69
C ILE A 47 -3.69 1.37 2.10
N PHE A 48 -2.82 1.89 2.95
CA PHE A 48 -1.45 2.27 2.63
C PHE A 48 -0.52 1.11 3.01
N ALA A 49 0.05 0.44 2.01
CA ALA A 49 0.93 -0.71 2.18
C ALA A 49 2.38 -0.35 1.83
N GLY A 50 3.22 -0.21 2.85
CA GLY A 50 4.64 0.10 2.72
C GLY A 50 5.50 -1.11 2.34
N GLY A 51 6.70 -0.82 1.82
CA GLY A 51 7.74 -1.81 1.55
C GLY A 51 8.51 -2.27 2.80
N PHE A 52 9.57 -3.06 2.59
CA PHE A 52 10.38 -3.68 3.65
C PHE A 52 10.94 -2.69 4.68
N CYS A 53 11.38 -1.50 4.23
CA CYS A 53 11.99 -0.49 5.09
C CYS A 53 11.05 0.66 5.46
N ASP A 54 9.76 0.58 5.14
CA ASP A 54 8.87 1.75 5.23
C ASP A 54 8.65 2.25 6.68
N SER A 55 8.77 1.39 7.69
CA SER A 55 8.73 1.84 9.09
C SER A 55 9.85 2.85 9.40
N PHE A 56 11.02 2.68 8.78
CA PHE A 56 12.20 3.52 8.99
C PHE A 56 12.24 4.71 8.03
N THR A 57 12.01 4.47 6.73
CA THR A 57 12.08 5.51 5.70
C THR A 57 10.82 6.37 5.63
N LYS A 58 9.70 5.83 6.11
CA LYS A 58 8.38 6.48 6.19
C LYS A 58 7.86 7.03 4.86
N VAL A 59 8.29 6.49 3.72
CA VAL A 59 7.93 7.05 2.41
C VAL A 59 6.45 6.87 2.09
N VAL A 60 5.84 5.75 2.47
CA VAL A 60 4.39 5.52 2.41
C VAL A 60 3.73 6.00 3.70
N PHE A 61 4.33 5.74 4.87
CA PHE A 61 3.79 6.17 6.16
C PHE A 61 3.48 7.68 6.21
N ASN A 62 4.36 8.54 5.69
CA ASN A 62 4.13 9.98 5.71
C ASN A 62 2.90 10.39 4.88
N HIS A 63 2.61 9.68 3.78
CA HIS A 63 1.39 9.90 3.01
C HIS A 63 0.16 9.37 3.75
N PHE A 64 0.23 8.20 4.38
CA PHE A 64 -0.82 7.73 5.28
C PHE A 64 -1.11 8.75 6.40
N TYR A 65 -0.07 9.28 7.03
CA TYR A 65 -0.15 10.19 8.16
C TYR A 65 -0.86 11.49 7.77
N THR A 66 -0.48 12.06 6.63
CA THR A 66 -1.03 13.32 6.10
C THR A 66 -2.31 13.18 5.29
N PHE A 67 -2.75 11.95 4.98
CA PHE A 67 -4.01 11.72 4.28
C PHE A 67 -5.20 12.10 5.16
N GLU A 68 -5.96 13.09 4.72
CA GLU A 68 -7.15 13.62 5.39
C GLU A 68 -8.30 13.68 4.39
N GLN A 69 -9.18 12.68 4.42
CA GLN A 69 -10.40 12.60 3.62
C GLN A 69 -11.52 12.02 4.48
N GLU A 70 -12.59 12.79 4.69
CA GLU A 70 -13.63 12.48 5.68
C GLU A 70 -14.39 11.18 5.38
N ASP A 71 -14.53 10.81 4.11
CA ASP A 71 -15.23 9.59 3.68
C ASP A 71 -14.45 8.28 3.90
N PHE A 72 -13.18 8.38 4.28
CA PHE A 72 -12.23 7.26 4.28
C PHE A 72 -11.78 6.84 5.67
N CYS A 73 -12.00 5.58 6.00
CA CYS A 73 -11.22 4.89 7.02
C CYS A 73 -9.85 4.55 6.42
N LYS A 74 -8.79 5.09 7.02
CA LYS A 74 -7.43 4.82 6.57
C LYS A 74 -6.75 3.74 7.40
N PHE A 75 -6.08 2.84 6.71
CA PHE A 75 -5.31 1.73 7.26
C PHE A 75 -3.88 1.84 6.78
N TYR A 76 -2.94 1.39 7.61
CA TYR A 76 -1.53 1.30 7.25
C TYR A 76 -0.96 -0.06 7.61
N SER A 77 -0.07 -0.57 6.78
CA SER A 77 0.71 -1.77 7.05
C SER A 77 2.11 -1.68 6.43
N THR A 78 3.12 -2.14 7.16
CA THR A 78 4.46 -2.38 6.61
C THR A 78 4.52 -3.73 5.86
N TYR A 79 5.70 -4.05 5.34
CA TYR A 79 6.00 -5.38 4.82
C TYR A 79 5.64 -6.52 5.79
N ASP A 80 5.34 -7.68 5.22
CA ASP A 80 4.97 -8.95 5.89
C ASP A 80 3.57 -9.00 6.53
N GLY A 81 2.70 -8.05 6.21
CA GLY A 81 1.29 -8.05 6.63
C GLY A 81 0.36 -9.00 5.85
N LEU A 82 0.85 -10.07 5.21
CA LEU A 82 0.02 -10.88 4.30
C LEU A 82 -1.19 -11.51 5.00
N GLU A 83 -0.98 -12.15 6.16
CA GLU A 83 -2.06 -12.73 6.96
C GLU A 83 -3.03 -11.65 7.46
N TYR A 84 -2.51 -10.46 7.76
CA TYR A 84 -3.32 -9.31 8.15
C TYR A 84 -4.18 -8.76 7.01
N PHE A 85 -3.66 -8.66 5.78
CA PHE A 85 -4.46 -8.24 4.64
C PHE A 85 -5.65 -9.18 4.41
N LEU A 86 -5.50 -10.49 4.68
CA LEU A 86 -6.63 -11.43 4.60
C LEU A 86 -7.74 -11.07 5.61
N ASP A 87 -7.37 -10.83 6.86
CA ASP A 87 -8.33 -10.51 7.93
C ASP A 87 -9.01 -9.16 7.69
N ILE A 88 -8.25 -8.13 7.29
CA ILE A 88 -8.79 -6.81 6.98
C ILE A 88 -9.67 -6.83 5.75
N PHE A 89 -9.23 -7.43 4.64
CA PHE A 89 -10.05 -7.45 3.43
C PHE A 89 -11.40 -8.10 3.69
N LYS A 90 -11.42 -9.20 4.46
CA LYS A 90 -12.66 -9.85 4.87
C LYS A 90 -13.52 -8.94 5.77
N LEU A 91 -12.92 -8.27 6.76
CA LEU A 91 -13.64 -7.34 7.62
C LEU A 91 -14.27 -6.19 6.83
N LEU A 92 -13.50 -5.53 5.97
CA LEU A 92 -13.95 -4.41 5.16
C LEU A 92 -15.08 -4.83 4.20
N GLU A 93 -14.96 -6.01 3.61
CA GLU A 93 -16.01 -6.60 2.76
C GLU A 93 -17.30 -6.85 3.56
N THR A 94 -17.21 -7.42 4.77
CA THR A 94 -18.39 -7.65 5.62
C THR A 94 -19.08 -6.36 6.07
N GLN A 95 -18.32 -5.26 6.17
CA GLN A 95 -18.85 -3.93 6.47
C GLN A 95 -19.36 -3.20 5.22
N GLY A 96 -19.22 -3.78 4.02
CA GLY A 96 -19.70 -3.19 2.78
C GLY A 96 -18.91 -1.94 2.34
N LEU A 97 -17.67 -1.78 2.79
CA LEU A 97 -16.84 -0.62 2.45
C LEU A 97 -16.25 -0.75 1.04
N GLU A 98 -16.21 0.35 0.29
CA GLU A 98 -15.42 0.39 -0.95
C GLU A 98 -13.92 0.40 -0.62
N ILE A 99 -13.15 -0.57 -1.12
CA ILE A 99 -11.73 -0.71 -0.76
C ILE A 99 -10.82 -0.10 -1.83
N TYR A 100 -9.90 0.75 -1.38
CA TYR A 100 -8.84 1.39 -2.15
C TYR A 100 -7.49 0.97 -1.57
N ILE A 101 -6.51 0.67 -2.41
CA ILE A 101 -5.18 0.24 -1.98
C ILE A 101 -4.12 1.09 -2.66
N ILE A 102 -3.20 1.64 -1.87
CA ILE A 102 -1.96 2.28 -2.33
C ILE A 102 -0.82 1.44 -1.77
N ALA A 103 -0.08 0.77 -2.63
CA ALA A 103 0.93 -0.18 -2.21
C ALA A 103 2.27 0.07 -2.91
N HIS A 104 3.35 0.06 -2.15
CA HIS A 104 4.70 0.34 -2.63
C HIS A 104 5.60 -0.89 -2.49
N SER A 105 6.54 -1.07 -3.42
CA SER A 105 7.63 -2.05 -3.27
C SER A 105 7.09 -3.47 -2.99
N TRP A 106 7.63 -4.20 -2.01
CA TRP A 106 7.10 -5.50 -1.61
C TRP A 106 5.67 -5.43 -1.02
N GLY A 107 5.24 -4.29 -0.50
CA GLY A 107 3.86 -4.07 -0.06
C GLY A 107 2.87 -4.25 -1.23
N ALA A 108 3.25 -3.81 -2.43
CA ALA A 108 2.47 -4.05 -3.65
C ALA A 108 2.41 -5.53 -4.02
N CYS A 109 3.55 -6.23 -3.99
CA CYS A 109 3.62 -7.66 -4.26
C CYS A 109 2.73 -8.47 -3.29
N ASN A 110 2.78 -8.15 -2.00
CA ASN A 110 1.96 -8.80 -0.98
C ASN A 110 0.48 -8.53 -1.21
N SER A 111 0.10 -7.28 -1.49
CA SER A 111 -1.29 -6.91 -1.81
C SER A 111 -1.82 -7.70 -3.01
N ILE A 112 -1.06 -7.75 -4.11
CA ILE A 112 -1.43 -8.50 -5.32
C ILE A 112 -1.60 -10.00 -5.02
N LYS A 113 -0.66 -10.60 -4.27
CA LYS A 113 -0.71 -12.02 -3.89
C LYS A 113 -1.93 -12.32 -3.01
N THR A 114 -2.26 -11.43 -2.08
CA THR A 114 -3.45 -11.55 -1.23
C THR A 114 -4.71 -11.47 -2.06
N LEU A 115 -4.84 -10.45 -2.93
CA LEU A 115 -6.00 -10.29 -3.81
C LEU A 115 -6.18 -11.47 -4.76
N PHE A 116 -5.09 -12.04 -5.26
CA PHE A 116 -5.17 -13.25 -6.08
C PHE A 116 -5.78 -14.43 -5.31
N LYS A 117 -5.51 -14.55 -4.00
CA LYS A 117 -6.07 -15.60 -3.15
C LYS A 117 -7.51 -15.33 -2.73
N THR A 118 -7.83 -14.09 -2.32
CA THR A 118 -9.15 -13.78 -1.74
C THR A 118 -10.20 -13.42 -2.77
N GLN A 119 -9.78 -12.87 -3.92
CA GLN A 119 -10.68 -12.23 -4.89
C GLN A 119 -11.59 -11.15 -4.26
N THR A 120 -11.13 -10.51 -3.17
CA THR A 120 -11.87 -9.43 -2.52
C THR A 120 -12.11 -8.29 -3.52
N PRO A 121 -13.34 -7.78 -3.66
CA PRO A 121 -13.64 -6.66 -4.56
C PRO A 121 -12.86 -5.40 -4.16
N ILE A 122 -12.03 -4.88 -5.07
CA ILE A 122 -11.24 -3.67 -4.90
C ILE A 122 -11.71 -2.62 -5.91
N LYS A 123 -12.06 -1.45 -5.41
CA LYS A 123 -12.48 -0.32 -6.23
C LYS A 123 -11.31 0.27 -7.01
N TYR A 124 -10.15 0.39 -6.37
CA TYR A 124 -8.95 0.95 -6.96
C TYR A 124 -7.68 0.38 -6.32
N LEU A 125 -6.77 -0.14 -7.15
CA LEU A 125 -5.45 -0.62 -6.75
C LEU A 125 -4.38 0.25 -7.42
N LEU A 126 -3.59 0.96 -6.62
CA LEU A 126 -2.42 1.70 -7.06
C LEU A 126 -1.16 0.99 -6.58
N THR A 127 -0.34 0.52 -7.52
CA THR A 127 0.98 -0.05 -7.23
C THR A 127 2.06 0.95 -7.59
N LEU A 128 2.97 1.19 -6.65
CA LEU A 128 4.06 2.15 -6.73
C LEU A 128 5.37 1.36 -6.73
N ASP A 129 6.04 1.32 -7.88
CA ASP A 129 7.32 0.64 -8.14
C ASP A 129 7.40 -0.74 -7.48
N SER A 130 6.45 -1.61 -7.85
CA SER A 130 6.30 -2.96 -7.30
C SER A 130 7.53 -3.81 -7.61
N ILE A 131 7.99 -4.57 -6.60
CA ILE A 131 9.14 -5.49 -6.72
C ILE A 131 8.71 -6.90 -6.33
N SER A 132 9.11 -7.89 -7.11
CA SER A 132 8.72 -9.29 -6.93
C SER A 132 9.59 -10.26 -7.74
N TYR A 133 9.90 -11.42 -7.15
CA TYR A 133 10.47 -12.54 -7.92
C TYR A 133 9.44 -13.29 -8.79
N SER A 134 8.16 -12.99 -8.62
CA SER A 134 7.07 -13.61 -9.36
C SER A 134 6.31 -12.58 -10.17
N SER A 135 6.03 -12.92 -11.42
CA SER A 135 5.21 -12.07 -12.29
C SER A 135 3.78 -11.94 -11.74
N PRO A 136 3.19 -10.74 -11.79
CA PRO A 136 1.80 -10.50 -11.43
C PRO A 136 0.86 -11.43 -12.18
N LYS A 137 -0.22 -11.83 -11.52
CA LYS A 137 -1.30 -12.61 -12.11
C LYS A 137 -2.51 -11.69 -12.37
N PRO A 138 -3.40 -12.04 -13.30
CA PRO A 138 -4.62 -11.27 -13.53
C PRO A 138 -5.48 -11.25 -12.26
N LEU A 139 -5.97 -10.06 -11.90
CA LEU A 139 -6.88 -9.85 -10.78
C LEU A 139 -8.27 -9.49 -11.34
N LYS A 140 -9.25 -10.38 -11.18
CA LYS A 140 -10.63 -10.15 -11.66
C LYS A 140 -11.45 -9.30 -10.68
N CYS A 141 -11.01 -9.23 -9.44
CA CYS A 141 -11.69 -8.51 -8.37
C CYS A 141 -11.33 -7.02 -8.30
N VAL A 142 -10.38 -6.55 -9.12
CA VAL A 142 -9.94 -5.15 -9.14
C VAL A 142 -10.64 -4.42 -10.29
N ASN A 143 -11.45 -3.42 -9.96
CA ASN A 143 -12.16 -2.61 -10.95
C ASN A 143 -11.19 -1.74 -11.76
N PHE A 144 -10.21 -1.14 -11.09
CA PHE A 144 -9.18 -0.35 -11.76
C PHE A 144 -7.82 -0.52 -11.08
N TRP A 145 -6.84 -1.02 -11.83
CA TRP A 145 -5.46 -1.18 -11.42
C TRP A 145 -4.58 -0.17 -12.15
N GLU A 146 -4.02 0.78 -11.39
CA GLU A 146 -2.98 1.68 -11.84
C GLU A 146 -1.61 1.23 -11.33
N ASN A 147 -0.62 1.23 -12.21
CA ASN A 147 0.76 0.91 -11.88
C ASN A 147 1.65 2.10 -12.25
N VAL A 148 2.30 2.70 -11.26
CA VAL A 148 3.33 3.73 -11.46
C VAL A 148 4.67 3.11 -11.10
N TYR A 149 5.65 3.15 -11.98
CA TYR A 149 6.92 2.45 -11.79
C TYR A 149 8.11 3.27 -12.26
N ILE A 150 9.31 2.98 -11.75
CA ILE A 150 10.54 3.58 -12.24
C ILE A 150 11.03 2.78 -13.46
N GLU A 151 11.19 3.44 -14.61
CA GLU A 151 11.62 2.78 -15.86
C GLU A 151 13.08 2.32 -15.77
N ASN A 152 13.90 3.03 -15.00
CA ASN A 152 15.34 2.81 -14.95
C ASN A 152 15.90 3.05 -13.53
N HIS A 153 16.31 1.96 -12.87
CA HIS A 153 16.94 1.95 -11.54
C HIS A 153 18.48 2.06 -11.56
N PHE A 154 19.12 2.39 -12.70
CA PHE A 154 20.59 2.40 -12.83
C PHE A 154 21.29 3.55 -12.11
N SER A 155 20.57 4.51 -11.51
CA SER A 155 21.19 5.42 -10.56
C SER A 155 21.55 4.67 -9.27
N PHE A 156 22.85 4.63 -8.96
CA PHE A 156 23.40 3.97 -7.77
C PHE A 156 23.03 4.73 -6.49
N ASN A 157 21.80 4.53 -6.01
CA ASN A 157 21.36 4.89 -4.67
C ASN A 157 20.83 3.64 -3.95
N ALA A 158 20.82 3.68 -2.61
CA ALA A 158 20.47 2.53 -1.78
C ALA A 158 19.07 1.98 -2.10
N SER A 159 18.13 2.87 -2.37
CA SER A 159 16.74 2.54 -2.65
C SER A 159 16.56 1.79 -3.97
N ASN A 160 17.29 2.20 -5.01
CA ASN A 160 17.32 1.48 -6.29
C ASN A 160 18.04 0.14 -6.18
N ILE A 161 19.08 0.03 -5.34
CA ILE A 161 19.71 -1.27 -5.04
C ILE A 161 18.69 -2.23 -4.42
N VAL A 162 17.88 -1.75 -3.46
CA VAL A 162 16.79 -2.56 -2.88
C VAL A 162 15.80 -2.99 -3.95
N ALA A 163 15.40 -2.08 -4.86
CA ALA A 163 14.50 -2.41 -5.95
C ALA A 163 15.07 -3.49 -6.87
N LEU A 164 16.32 -3.32 -7.31
CA LEU A 164 17.04 -4.27 -8.16
C LEU A 164 17.15 -5.66 -7.53
N ILE A 165 17.48 -5.73 -6.23
CA ILE A 165 17.50 -6.99 -5.48
C ILE A 165 16.11 -7.62 -5.46
N GLY A 166 15.06 -6.82 -5.26
CA GLY A 166 13.68 -7.30 -5.21
C GLY A 166 13.05 -7.62 -6.57
N HIS A 167 13.75 -7.42 -7.68
CA HIS A 167 13.27 -7.56 -9.06
C HIS A 167 12.10 -6.62 -9.38
N PRO A 168 12.38 -5.39 -9.86
CA PRO A 168 11.33 -4.43 -10.21
C PRO A 168 10.48 -4.98 -11.35
N GLN A 169 9.16 -4.82 -11.22
CA GLN A 169 8.21 -5.38 -12.18
C GLN A 169 8.09 -4.55 -13.46
N GLY A 170 8.43 -3.26 -13.40
CA GLY A 170 8.22 -2.35 -14.52
C GLY A 170 6.73 -2.25 -14.89
N SER A 171 6.46 -2.26 -16.19
CA SER A 171 5.09 -2.29 -16.73
C SER A 171 4.37 -3.60 -16.43
N ILE A 172 3.19 -3.52 -15.84
CA ILE A 172 2.34 -4.68 -15.50
C ILE A 172 1.27 -4.84 -16.57
N LYS A 173 1.34 -5.93 -17.34
CA LYS A 173 0.39 -6.26 -18.44
C LYS A 173 -1.08 -6.23 -18.03
N PHE A 174 -1.39 -6.56 -16.77
CA PHE A 174 -2.76 -6.66 -16.27
C PHE A 174 -3.28 -5.36 -15.64
N ALA A 175 -2.43 -4.35 -15.47
CA ALA A 175 -2.87 -3.05 -14.99
C ALA A 175 -3.62 -2.32 -16.11
N ASN A 176 -4.67 -1.59 -15.75
CA ASN A 176 -5.44 -0.75 -16.67
C ASN A 176 -4.62 0.44 -17.16
N LEU A 177 -3.71 0.94 -16.32
CA LEU A 177 -2.83 2.07 -16.63
C LEU A 177 -1.43 1.77 -16.10
N ASN A 178 -0.42 2.01 -16.94
CA ASN A 178 0.99 1.95 -16.59
C ASN A 178 1.63 3.32 -16.83
N THR A 179 2.24 3.89 -15.80
CA THR A 179 2.91 5.20 -15.85
C THR A 179 4.37 5.02 -15.46
N ALA A 180 5.26 5.22 -16.43
CA ALA A 180 6.71 5.16 -16.22
C ALA A 180 7.23 6.51 -15.70
N LEU A 181 8.04 6.47 -14.65
CA LEU A 181 8.85 7.59 -14.20
C LEU A 181 10.30 7.37 -14.59
N ASN A 182 10.86 8.35 -15.29
CA ASN A 182 12.26 8.34 -15.72
C ASN A 182 13.17 8.97 -14.66
N PRO A 183 14.50 8.76 -14.74
CA PRO A 183 15.45 9.50 -13.92
C PRO A 183 15.17 11.02 -13.94
N PRO A 184 15.35 11.73 -12.81
CA PRO A 184 16.11 11.32 -11.62
C PRO A 184 15.29 10.58 -10.54
N TYR A 185 14.03 10.20 -10.81
CA TYR A 185 13.22 9.49 -9.83
C TYR A 185 13.79 8.10 -9.51
N ALA A 186 13.61 7.67 -8.27
CA ALA A 186 14.13 6.44 -7.70
C ALA A 186 13.05 5.73 -6.86
N HIS A 187 13.34 4.49 -6.45
CA HIS A 187 12.39 3.60 -5.77
C HIS A 187 11.67 4.23 -4.57
N GLU A 188 12.35 5.09 -3.81
CA GLU A 188 11.82 5.76 -2.62
C GLU A 188 10.95 6.99 -2.91
N ASN A 189 10.91 7.48 -4.16
CA ASN A 189 10.19 8.70 -4.52
C ASN A 189 8.67 8.48 -4.64
N VAL A 190 8.05 7.89 -3.61
CA VAL A 190 6.61 7.63 -3.51
C VAL A 190 5.77 8.88 -3.78
N GLY A 191 6.18 10.05 -3.26
CA GLY A 191 5.48 11.30 -3.51
C GLY A 191 5.41 11.68 -4.99
N ALA A 192 6.48 11.45 -5.76
CA ALA A 192 6.48 11.67 -7.20
C ALA A 192 5.58 10.67 -7.93
N MET A 193 5.59 9.41 -7.49
CA MET A 193 4.72 8.37 -8.06
C MET A 193 3.24 8.66 -7.79
N LEU A 194 2.90 9.14 -6.59
CA LEU A 194 1.55 9.58 -6.24
C LEU A 194 1.12 10.80 -7.07
N ALA A 195 2.01 11.78 -7.25
CA ALA A 195 1.73 12.96 -8.08
C ALA A 195 1.49 12.61 -9.56
N ALA A 196 2.15 11.57 -10.06
CA ALA A 196 1.96 11.05 -11.41
C ALA A 196 0.71 10.16 -11.56
N SER A 197 0.11 9.75 -10.45
CA SER A 197 -1.04 8.84 -10.45
C SER A 197 -2.38 9.55 -10.71
N GLN A 198 -3.41 8.80 -11.10
CA GLN A 198 -4.79 9.31 -11.17
C GLN A 198 -5.51 9.27 -9.81
N LEU A 199 -4.80 9.04 -8.69
CA LEU A 199 -5.39 8.84 -7.37
C LEU A 199 -6.40 9.94 -7.01
N SER A 200 -6.01 11.21 -7.15
CA SER A 200 -6.87 12.37 -6.82
C SER A 200 -8.20 12.38 -7.58
N LYS A 201 -8.19 11.92 -8.84
CA LYS A 201 -9.41 11.79 -9.67
C LYS A 201 -10.25 10.57 -9.29
N LYS A 202 -9.65 9.57 -8.64
CA LYS A 202 -10.32 8.32 -8.25
C LYS A 202 -10.93 8.38 -6.87
N ILE A 203 -10.37 9.19 -5.96
CA ILE A 203 -10.89 9.36 -4.59
C ILE A 203 -11.86 10.54 -4.46
N ASP A 204 -12.09 11.29 -5.55
CA ASP A 204 -13.02 12.43 -5.64
C ASP A 204 -12.74 13.45 -4.52
N LEU A 205 -11.52 14.01 -4.53
CA LEU A 205 -11.10 15.11 -3.64
C LEU A 205 -11.98 16.35 -3.95
N ARG A 206 -13.15 16.47 -3.33
CA ARG A 206 -13.98 17.68 -3.37
C ARG A 206 -13.83 18.47 -2.09
#